data_AF-A0A841LLP4-F1
#
_entry.id   AF-A0A841LLP4-F1
#
_cell.length_a   1.000
_cell.length_b   1.000
_cell.length_c   1.000
_cell.angle_alpha   90.00
_cell.angle_beta   90.00
_cell.angle_gamma   90.00
#
_symmetry.space_group_name_H-M   'P 1'
#
loop_
_entity.id
_entity.type
_entity.pdbx_description
1 polymer ?
#
loop_
_entity_poly.entity_id
_entity_poly.type
_entity_poly.pdbx_seq_one_letter_code
_entity_poly.pdbx_strand_id
1 'polypeptide(L)'
;MAKLISENPELLLYLDGKLHLTVLGGIKLTGLDRLKVTLKIRKASPTGGGLEGAAYRHNLDLYNGIQTEQLIEKASETLDVSTSETSQVISRLITELENYRATRLEEMKPKQPEKRELSETERKQAINFLKSPNLLGRTKEAIKLSGLIGEETNSMIAYLTYTSRKRHVPLHLMCLGASGTGKTWLQEKVSELMPEEDKLEITTLSSNAFYYFGREELKHKLLLIEDLDGAESVLYPLRELQSKRKISKTVTLKDNKGNLKTVTLNVEGPVCVSGCTTREQLYEDNANRCILLYMDNSTEQDRNIMDYQRKLSAGKVDQAEEQQIRNQIKNVQRLLKPITVKNPYATFLQLPEAVFKPRRTMLLLLLFTETITYYHQYQRILKTDTDTGEQYIESTIEDVENAFTLLENTILKKSDELNDACRGFFEKLKAYLKEQDTEAFYAKEVRSVFRLSPSSLKRYLFELERMGYIKIVRGNRYKGFEYKINNWNDLESLQNDSQNMVKTILENIKSVARSSVVAQSANGLHNGQKTSKKVVVAQEK
;
A
#
# COMPACT_ATOMS: atom_id res chain seq x y z
N MET A 1 1.92 -49.80 -15.31
CA MET A 1 2.68 -48.63 -14.82
C MET A 1 2.14 -48.30 -13.45
N ALA A 2 3.01 -48.26 -12.43
CA ALA A 2 2.61 -47.84 -11.09
C ALA A 2 2.22 -46.36 -11.12
N LYS A 3 1.05 -46.01 -10.56
CA LYS A 3 0.58 -44.61 -10.58
C LYS A 3 -0.20 -44.28 -9.32
N LEU A 4 0.16 -43.15 -8.69
CA LEU A 4 -0.66 -42.49 -7.69
C LEU A 4 -1.73 -41.63 -8.39
N ILE A 5 -3.00 -41.84 -8.07
CA ILE A 5 -4.14 -41.07 -8.53
C ILE A 5 -4.58 -40.17 -7.36
N SER A 6 -4.47 -38.87 -7.57
CA SER A 6 -4.63 -37.83 -6.54
C SER A 6 -5.75 -36.82 -6.83
N GLU A 7 -6.73 -37.20 -7.67
CA GLU A 7 -7.89 -36.39 -8.02
C GLU A 7 -8.71 -35.98 -6.79
N ASN A 8 -8.83 -36.87 -5.81
CA ASN A 8 -9.44 -36.58 -4.51
C ASN A 8 -8.35 -36.51 -3.42
N PRO A 9 -8.10 -35.32 -2.81
CA PRO A 9 -7.08 -35.17 -1.77
C PRO A 9 -7.32 -36.03 -0.52
N GLU A 10 -8.59 -36.36 -0.23
CA GLU A 10 -9.01 -37.17 0.92
C GLU A 10 -8.95 -38.68 0.62
N LEU A 11 -8.73 -39.06 -0.65
CA LEU A 11 -8.73 -40.44 -1.10
C LEU A 11 -7.70 -40.65 -2.21
N LEU A 12 -6.47 -40.97 -1.80
CA LEU A 12 -5.37 -41.23 -2.73
C LEU A 12 -5.34 -42.72 -3.11
N LEU A 13 -5.31 -43.02 -4.41
CA LEU A 13 -5.27 -44.39 -4.91
C LEU A 13 -3.90 -44.67 -5.50
N TYR A 14 -3.25 -45.75 -5.07
CA TYR A 14 -1.98 -46.19 -5.62
C TYR A 14 -2.18 -47.58 -6.24
N LEU A 15 -2.01 -47.66 -7.55
CA LEU A 15 -2.18 -48.90 -8.32
C LEU A 15 -0.80 -49.40 -8.74
N ASP A 16 -0.36 -50.55 -8.21
CA ASP A 16 0.94 -51.15 -8.55
C ASP A 16 0.83 -52.68 -8.68
N GLY A 17 0.76 -53.14 -9.93
CA GLY A 17 0.76 -54.56 -10.27
C GLY A 17 -0.38 -55.33 -9.59
N LYS A 18 -0.02 -56.23 -8.67
CA LYS A 18 -0.94 -57.13 -7.97
C LYS A 18 -1.64 -56.50 -6.76
N LEU A 19 -1.25 -55.29 -6.34
CA LEU A 19 -1.80 -54.64 -5.15
C LEU A 19 -2.36 -53.25 -5.47
N HIS A 20 -3.58 -53.01 -4.99
CA HIS A 20 -4.24 -51.70 -5.04
C HIS A 20 -4.35 -51.15 -3.62
N LEU A 21 -3.74 -49.99 -3.39
CA LEU A 21 -3.71 -49.32 -2.10
C LEU A 21 -4.56 -48.06 -2.14
N THR A 22 -5.32 -47.82 -1.08
CA THR A 22 -6.08 -46.59 -0.88
C THR A 22 -5.66 -45.95 0.43
N VAL A 23 -5.23 -44.69 0.38
CA VAL A 23 -5.03 -43.85 1.56
C VAL A 23 -6.35 -43.15 1.88
N LEU A 24 -6.91 -43.45 3.04
CA LEU A 24 -8.18 -42.89 3.51
C LEU A 24 -7.94 -41.67 4.41
N GLY A 25 -8.59 -40.55 4.10
CA GLY A 25 -8.47 -39.28 4.85
C GLY A 25 -7.24 -38.46 4.48
N GLY A 26 -6.67 -38.70 3.28
CA GLY A 26 -5.50 -38.00 2.77
C GLY A 26 -4.24 -38.17 3.63
N ILE A 27 -3.30 -37.24 3.48
CA ILE A 27 -2.08 -37.16 4.29
C ILE A 27 -1.90 -35.76 4.84
N LYS A 28 -1.30 -35.65 6.04
CA LYS A 28 -0.95 -34.35 6.61
C LYS A 28 0.21 -33.73 5.85
N LEU A 29 0.03 -32.52 5.34
CA LEU A 29 1.07 -31.80 4.58
C LEU A 29 2.18 -31.23 5.48
N THR A 30 1.85 -30.88 6.72
CA THR A 30 2.79 -30.33 7.72
C THR A 30 3.34 -31.41 8.66
N GLY A 31 4.59 -31.26 9.14
CA GLY A 31 5.23 -32.24 10.04
C GLY A 31 5.91 -33.34 9.24
N LEU A 32 7.04 -33.00 8.62
CA LEU A 32 7.75 -33.87 7.66
C LEU A 32 8.38 -35.11 8.31
N ASP A 33 8.43 -35.17 9.64
CA ASP A 33 8.99 -36.25 10.45
C ASP A 33 8.07 -37.47 10.57
N ARG A 34 6.80 -37.37 10.14
CA ARG A 34 5.80 -38.44 10.25
C ARG A 34 4.97 -38.56 8.99
N LEU A 35 4.48 -39.77 8.70
CA LEU A 35 3.56 -40.05 7.61
C LEU A 35 2.44 -40.98 8.10
N LYS A 36 1.58 -40.42 8.95
CA LYS A 36 0.41 -41.12 9.49
C LYS A 36 -0.68 -41.25 8.43
N VAL A 37 -1.10 -42.48 8.19
CA VAL A 37 -2.09 -42.82 7.16
C VAL A 37 -2.99 -43.96 7.62
N THR A 38 -4.21 -44.00 7.08
CA THR A 38 -5.03 -45.20 7.12
C THR A 38 -5.00 -45.86 5.75
N LEU A 39 -4.34 -47.01 5.65
CA LEU A 39 -4.22 -47.77 4.40
C LEU A 39 -5.33 -48.82 4.29
N LYS A 40 -5.86 -48.96 3.08
CA LYS A 40 -6.69 -50.07 2.65
C LYS A 40 -5.98 -50.76 1.48
N ILE A 41 -5.61 -52.02 1.67
CA ILE A 41 -4.83 -52.82 0.71
C ILE A 41 -5.72 -53.94 0.17
N ARG A 42 -5.72 -54.13 -1.15
CA ARG A 42 -6.46 -55.19 -1.85
C ARG A 42 -5.61 -55.82 -2.94
N LYS A 43 -5.85 -57.10 -3.22
CA LYS A 43 -5.25 -57.81 -4.34
C LYS A 43 -6.00 -57.47 -5.63
N ALA A 44 -5.25 -57.21 -6.69
CA ALA A 44 -5.79 -57.04 -8.04
C ALA A 44 -6.12 -58.40 -8.64
N SER A 45 -7.26 -58.52 -9.33
CA SER A 45 -7.66 -59.80 -9.91
C SER A 45 -6.84 -60.15 -11.16
N PRO A 46 -6.41 -61.43 -11.34
CA PRO A 46 -5.61 -61.87 -12.48
C PRO A 46 -6.30 -61.75 -13.84
N THR A 47 -7.63 -61.74 -13.88
CA THR A 47 -8.44 -61.77 -15.12
C THR A 47 -8.83 -60.40 -15.66
N GLY A 48 -8.33 -59.31 -15.03
CA GLY A 48 -8.52 -57.95 -15.50
C GLY A 48 -9.86 -57.32 -15.08
N GLY A 49 -9.79 -56.21 -14.33
CA GLY A 49 -10.92 -55.31 -14.08
C GLY A 49 -11.58 -55.37 -12.69
N GLY A 50 -11.18 -56.30 -11.82
CA GLY A 50 -11.78 -56.47 -10.48
C GLY A 50 -10.79 -56.43 -9.31
N LEU A 51 -11.31 -56.14 -8.11
CA LEU A 51 -10.60 -56.28 -6.83
C LEU A 51 -11.02 -57.61 -6.21
N GLU A 52 -10.05 -58.44 -5.82
CA GLU A 52 -10.30 -59.79 -5.32
C GLU A 52 -10.02 -59.89 -3.81
N GLY A 53 -10.84 -60.66 -3.10
CA GLY A 53 -10.64 -60.98 -1.68
C GLY A 53 -11.00 -59.88 -0.67
N ALA A 54 -10.70 -60.18 0.60
CA ALA A 54 -10.92 -59.27 1.72
C ALA A 54 -9.94 -58.09 1.68
N ALA A 55 -10.39 -56.91 2.09
CA ALA A 55 -9.52 -55.74 2.19
C ALA A 55 -8.83 -55.70 3.54
N TYR A 56 -7.50 -55.65 3.55
CA TYR A 56 -6.74 -55.39 4.77
C TYR A 56 -6.72 -53.88 5.04
N ARG A 57 -7.01 -53.48 6.28
CA ARG A 57 -7.03 -52.06 6.69
C ARG A 57 -6.19 -51.86 7.94
N HIS A 58 -5.36 -50.82 7.93
CA HIS A 58 -4.52 -50.51 9.07
C HIS A 58 -4.21 -49.01 9.14
N ASN A 59 -4.18 -48.48 10.37
CA ASN A 59 -3.74 -47.11 10.64
C ASN A 59 -2.34 -47.17 11.26
N LEU A 60 -1.39 -46.50 10.63
CA LEU A 60 0.01 -46.52 11.03
C LEU A 60 0.75 -45.24 10.61
N ASP A 61 1.95 -45.09 11.13
CA ASP A 61 2.95 -44.16 10.62
C ASP A 61 3.91 -44.89 9.69
N LEU A 62 3.90 -44.56 8.39
CA LEU A 62 4.74 -45.21 7.37
C LEU A 62 6.24 -44.95 7.55
N TYR A 63 6.62 -43.99 8.39
CA TYR A 63 8.03 -43.78 8.75
C TYR A 63 8.47 -44.57 9.98
N ASN A 64 7.55 -45.26 10.65
CA ASN A 64 7.88 -46.16 11.74
C ASN A 64 8.19 -47.56 11.17
N GLY A 65 9.47 -47.94 11.18
CA GLY A 65 9.93 -49.22 10.65
C GLY A 65 9.22 -50.44 11.24
N ILE A 66 8.99 -50.44 12.56
CA ILE A 66 8.32 -51.55 13.27
C ILE A 66 6.87 -51.69 12.80
N GLN A 67 6.13 -50.57 12.70
CA GLN A 67 4.74 -50.59 12.23
C GLN A 67 4.63 -50.99 10.76
N THR A 68 5.60 -50.57 9.95
CA THR A 68 5.65 -50.87 8.52
C THR A 68 5.97 -52.35 8.28
N GLU A 69 6.89 -52.93 9.05
CA GLU A 69 7.20 -54.36 9.00
C GLU A 69 5.98 -55.21 9.40
N GLN A 70 5.32 -54.86 10.51
CA GLN A 70 4.08 -55.52 10.95
C GLN A 70 2.94 -55.40 9.92
N LEU A 71 2.84 -54.25 9.24
CA LEU A 71 1.89 -54.07 8.14
C LEU A 71 2.22 -55.02 6.98
N ILE A 72 3.49 -55.07 6.56
CA ILE A 72 3.93 -55.89 5.43
C ILE A 72 3.69 -57.36 5.72
N GLU A 73 4.05 -57.85 6.90
CA GLU A 73 3.84 -59.24 7.33
C GLU A 73 2.35 -59.61 7.30
N LYS A 74 1.52 -58.87 8.06
CA LYS A 74 0.08 -59.16 8.16
C LYS A 74 -0.66 -58.98 6.85
N ALA A 75 -0.31 -57.98 6.04
CA ALA A 75 -0.92 -57.77 4.73
C ALA A 75 -0.54 -58.87 3.74
N SER A 76 0.71 -59.35 3.78
CA SER A 76 1.19 -60.45 2.92
C SER A 76 0.50 -61.77 3.25
N GLU A 77 0.34 -62.08 4.53
CA GLU A 77 -0.42 -63.25 5.02
C GLU A 77 -1.91 -63.16 4.63
N THR A 78 -2.55 -62.02 4.89
CA THR A 78 -3.99 -61.86 4.68
C THR A 78 -4.37 -61.86 3.19
N LEU A 79 -3.50 -61.32 2.34
CA LEU A 79 -3.77 -61.17 0.90
C LEU A 79 -3.13 -62.29 0.06
N ASP A 80 -2.39 -63.21 0.67
CA ASP A 80 -1.66 -64.27 -0.02
C ASP A 80 -0.76 -63.70 -1.13
N VAL A 81 0.12 -62.77 -0.74
CA VAL A 81 1.11 -62.10 -1.60
C VAL A 81 2.46 -62.18 -0.92
N SER A 82 3.55 -62.28 -1.69
CA SER A 82 4.88 -62.42 -1.08
C SER A 82 5.29 -61.17 -0.30
N THR A 83 5.97 -61.38 0.83
CA THR A 83 6.49 -60.29 1.69
C THR A 83 7.40 -59.33 0.92
N SER A 84 8.20 -59.86 -0.01
CA SER A 84 9.06 -59.06 -0.89
C SER A 84 8.26 -58.16 -1.84
N GLU A 85 7.18 -58.65 -2.44
CA GLU A 85 6.32 -57.84 -3.32
C GLU A 85 5.60 -56.75 -2.51
N THR A 86 5.01 -57.10 -1.37
CA THR A 86 4.32 -56.14 -0.49
C THR A 86 5.28 -55.04 -0.01
N SER A 87 6.50 -55.41 0.39
CA SER A 87 7.54 -54.46 0.81
C SER A 87 7.91 -53.47 -0.30
N GLN A 88 8.12 -53.95 -1.52
CA GLN A 88 8.42 -53.08 -2.67
C GLN A 88 7.28 -52.11 -2.98
N VAL A 89 6.03 -52.58 -2.95
CA VAL A 89 4.85 -51.75 -3.20
C VAL A 89 4.69 -50.67 -2.13
N ILE A 90 4.89 -51.01 -0.85
CA ILE A 90 4.82 -50.04 0.26
C ILE A 90 5.96 -49.01 0.16
N SER A 91 7.17 -49.44 -0.18
CA SER A 91 8.31 -48.51 -0.37
C SER A 91 8.06 -47.51 -1.50
N ARG A 92 7.51 -47.95 -2.63
CA ARG A 92 7.14 -47.07 -3.74
C ARG A 92 5.97 -46.15 -3.39
N LEU A 93 4.96 -46.66 -2.67
CA LEU A 93 3.87 -45.81 -2.15
C LEU A 93 4.42 -44.67 -1.29
N ILE A 94 5.37 -44.96 -0.39
CA ILE A 94 5.99 -43.92 0.46
C ILE A 94 6.63 -42.83 -0.42
N THR A 95 7.40 -43.23 -1.42
CA THR A 95 8.05 -42.30 -2.36
C THR A 95 7.02 -41.43 -3.11
N GLU A 96 5.92 -42.01 -3.58
CA GLU A 96 4.86 -41.28 -4.27
C GLU A 96 4.09 -40.33 -3.33
N LEU A 97 3.85 -40.74 -2.08
CA LEU A 97 3.23 -39.87 -1.07
C LEU A 97 4.15 -38.72 -0.66
N GLU A 98 5.46 -38.93 -0.63
CA GLU A 98 6.47 -37.89 -0.40
C GLU A 98 6.49 -36.88 -1.54
N ASN A 99 6.52 -37.35 -2.79
CA ASN A 99 6.43 -36.50 -3.98
C ASN A 99 5.12 -35.71 -4.00
N TYR A 100 3.99 -36.36 -3.75
CA TYR A 100 2.68 -35.69 -3.63
C TYR A 100 2.68 -34.62 -2.53
N ARG A 101 3.24 -34.93 -1.35
CA ARG A 101 3.37 -33.98 -0.24
C ARG A 101 4.24 -32.79 -0.62
N ALA A 102 5.36 -33.01 -1.30
CA ALA A 102 6.26 -31.97 -1.76
C ALA A 102 5.58 -31.04 -2.77
N THR A 103 4.95 -31.60 -3.80
CA THR A 103 4.22 -30.84 -4.83
C THR A 103 3.10 -30.00 -4.22
N ARG A 104 2.29 -30.57 -3.31
CA ARG A 104 1.23 -29.84 -2.62
C ARG A 104 1.77 -28.73 -1.72
N LEU A 105 2.91 -28.94 -1.07
CA LEU A 105 3.56 -27.90 -0.27
C LEU A 105 4.05 -26.75 -1.15
N GLU A 106 4.54 -27.04 -2.35
CA GLU A 106 4.95 -26.02 -3.32
C GLU A 106 3.77 -25.27 -3.93
N GLU A 107 2.66 -25.95 -4.24
CA GLU A 107 1.42 -25.32 -4.69
C GLU A 107 0.79 -24.41 -3.63
N MET A 108 0.96 -24.75 -2.34
CA MET A 108 0.51 -23.93 -1.21
C MET A 108 1.45 -22.76 -0.88
N LYS A 109 2.68 -22.74 -1.41
CA LYS A 109 3.49 -21.52 -1.32
C LYS A 109 2.76 -20.44 -2.10
N PRO A 110 2.52 -19.24 -1.54
CA PRO A 110 1.92 -18.16 -2.30
C PRO A 110 2.78 -17.93 -3.54
N LYS A 111 2.22 -18.22 -4.72
CA LYS A 111 2.87 -17.90 -5.99
C LYS A 111 3.13 -16.41 -5.97
N GLN A 112 4.39 -16.00 -6.07
CA GLN A 112 4.69 -14.57 -6.26
C GLN A 112 3.92 -14.15 -7.52
N PRO A 113 3.08 -13.10 -7.46
CA PRO A 113 2.34 -12.66 -8.63
C PRO A 113 3.33 -12.41 -9.76
N GLU A 114 3.15 -13.11 -10.88
CA GLU A 114 4.01 -12.94 -12.04
C GLU A 114 3.97 -11.48 -12.49
N LYS A 115 5.14 -10.87 -12.64
CA LYS A 115 5.25 -9.49 -13.12
C LYS A 115 4.75 -9.46 -14.55
N ARG A 116 3.68 -8.72 -14.80
CA ARG A 116 3.13 -8.53 -16.15
C ARG A 116 4.18 -7.89 -17.06
N GLU A 117 4.59 -8.60 -18.10
CA GLU A 117 5.44 -8.04 -19.15
C GLU A 117 4.61 -7.21 -20.13
N LEU A 118 5.12 -6.03 -20.49
CA LEU A 118 4.46 -5.14 -21.45
C LEU A 118 4.77 -5.60 -22.88
N SER A 119 3.76 -5.58 -23.74
CA SER A 119 3.97 -5.71 -25.18
C SER A 119 4.79 -4.53 -25.73
N GLU A 120 5.41 -4.70 -26.90
CA GLU A 120 6.20 -3.62 -27.50
C GLU A 120 5.38 -2.36 -27.81
N THR A 121 4.11 -2.53 -28.20
CA THR A 121 3.18 -1.44 -28.51
C THR A 121 2.83 -0.66 -27.26
N GLU A 122 2.42 -1.34 -26.19
CA GLU A 122 2.14 -0.72 -24.89
C GLU A 122 3.37 0.00 -24.33
N ARG A 123 4.54 -0.62 -24.45
CA ARG A 123 5.80 -0.03 -24.01
C ARG A 123 6.11 1.25 -24.79
N LYS A 124 5.98 1.25 -26.12
CA LYS A 124 6.19 2.45 -26.96
C LYS A 124 5.20 3.57 -26.58
N GLN A 125 3.92 3.24 -26.41
CA GLN A 125 2.90 4.22 -26.00
C GLN A 125 3.20 4.84 -24.64
N ALA A 126 3.56 4.02 -23.64
CA ALA A 126 3.89 4.51 -22.30
C ALA A 126 5.19 5.34 -22.26
N ILE A 127 6.23 4.96 -23.04
CA ILE A 127 7.45 5.78 -23.19
C ILE A 127 7.10 7.12 -23.85
N ASN A 128 6.31 7.11 -24.92
CA ASN A 128 5.89 8.33 -25.61
C ASN A 128 5.12 9.25 -24.65
N PHE A 129 4.21 8.69 -23.85
CA PHE A 129 3.52 9.44 -22.80
C PHE A 129 4.49 10.12 -21.83
N LEU A 130 5.45 9.36 -21.28
CA LEU A 130 6.44 9.84 -20.32
C LEU A 130 7.43 10.87 -20.91
N LYS A 131 7.69 10.84 -22.22
CA LYS A 131 8.60 11.78 -22.90
C LYS A 131 7.93 13.08 -23.36
N SER A 132 6.61 13.11 -23.46
CA SER A 132 5.93 14.29 -24.02
C SER A 132 5.93 15.47 -23.03
N PRO A 133 5.93 16.71 -23.52
CA PRO A 133 5.85 17.89 -22.66
C PRO A 133 4.55 17.94 -21.84
N ASN A 134 4.54 18.77 -20.81
CA ASN A 134 3.41 18.93 -19.87
C ASN A 134 2.92 17.60 -19.27
N LEU A 135 3.86 16.79 -18.78
CA LEU A 135 3.55 15.45 -18.27
C LEU A 135 2.52 15.49 -17.14
N LEU A 136 2.67 16.40 -16.17
CA LEU A 136 1.72 16.51 -15.05
C LEU A 136 0.31 16.88 -15.52
N GLY A 137 0.17 17.83 -16.46
CA GLY A 137 -1.13 18.21 -17.01
C GLY A 137 -1.81 17.06 -17.74
N ARG A 138 -1.06 16.34 -18.59
CA ARG A 138 -1.57 15.14 -19.29
C ARG A 138 -1.93 14.02 -18.34
N THR A 139 -1.19 13.85 -17.25
CA THR A 139 -1.52 12.87 -16.21
C THR A 139 -2.78 13.27 -15.46
N LYS A 140 -2.97 14.55 -15.10
CA LYS A 140 -4.22 15.04 -14.51
C LYS A 140 -5.42 14.76 -15.43
N GLU A 141 -5.29 15.06 -16.71
CA GLU A 141 -6.33 14.79 -17.70
C GLU A 141 -6.61 13.29 -17.84
N ALA A 142 -5.57 12.46 -17.91
CA ALA A 142 -5.74 11.01 -17.97
C ALA A 142 -6.38 10.43 -16.69
N ILE A 143 -6.06 10.98 -15.50
CA ILE A 143 -6.73 10.62 -14.24
C ILE A 143 -8.22 10.97 -14.32
N LYS A 144 -8.56 12.17 -14.80
CA LYS A 144 -9.95 12.59 -14.97
C LYS A 144 -10.72 11.67 -15.92
N LEU A 145 -10.15 11.41 -17.09
CA LEU A 145 -10.74 10.52 -18.10
C LEU A 145 -10.76 9.04 -17.68
N SER A 146 -10.10 8.67 -16.58
CA SER A 146 -10.16 7.31 -16.03
C SER A 146 -11.40 7.05 -15.16
N GLY A 147 -12.30 8.03 -15.04
CA GLY A 147 -13.54 7.96 -14.26
C GLY A 147 -13.46 8.62 -12.88
N LEU A 148 -12.38 9.39 -12.60
CA LEU A 148 -12.23 10.16 -11.37
C LEU A 148 -12.71 11.59 -11.60
N ILE A 149 -13.79 11.98 -10.90
CA ILE A 149 -14.44 13.28 -11.06
C ILE A 149 -14.24 14.18 -9.87
N GLY A 150 -13.81 15.40 -10.19
CA GLY A 150 -13.37 16.35 -9.19
C GLY A 150 -12.12 15.87 -8.47
N GLU A 151 -11.77 16.53 -7.37
CA GLU A 151 -10.57 16.19 -6.58
C GLU A 151 -9.26 16.18 -7.40
N GLU A 152 -9.21 16.85 -8.56
CA GLU A 152 -8.12 16.69 -9.55
C GLU A 152 -6.72 16.93 -8.94
N THR A 153 -6.61 17.93 -8.07
CA THR A 153 -5.37 18.22 -7.31
C THR A 153 -5.05 17.11 -6.32
N ASN A 154 -6.03 16.68 -5.52
CA ASN A 154 -5.87 15.62 -4.51
C ASN A 154 -5.52 14.28 -5.17
N SER A 155 -6.15 13.93 -6.29
CA SER A 155 -5.82 12.73 -7.07
C SER A 155 -4.43 12.77 -7.65
N MET A 156 -3.96 13.94 -8.11
CA MET A 156 -2.59 14.09 -8.60
C MET A 156 -1.56 13.92 -7.49
N ILE A 157 -1.81 14.51 -6.31
CA ILE A 157 -0.94 14.33 -5.14
C ILE A 157 -0.92 12.86 -4.72
N ALA A 158 -2.07 12.20 -4.66
CA ALA A 158 -2.18 10.79 -4.33
C ALA A 158 -1.41 9.92 -5.34
N TYR A 159 -1.59 10.16 -6.64
CA TYR A 159 -0.93 9.43 -7.71
C TYR A 159 0.61 9.55 -7.63
N LEU A 160 1.13 10.77 -7.46
CA LEU A 160 2.57 11.01 -7.29
C LEU A 160 3.09 10.36 -5.99
N THR A 161 2.33 10.48 -4.90
CA THR A 161 2.66 9.82 -3.62
C THR A 161 2.75 8.31 -3.78
N TYR A 162 1.81 7.67 -4.47
CA TYR A 162 1.85 6.22 -4.73
C TYR A 162 2.99 5.83 -5.66
N THR A 163 3.37 6.70 -6.59
CA THR A 163 4.52 6.52 -7.47
C THR A 163 5.83 6.47 -6.69
N SER A 164 5.93 7.22 -5.58
CA SER A 164 7.12 7.27 -4.74
C SER A 164 7.51 5.92 -4.11
N ARG A 165 6.62 4.90 -4.10
CA ARG A 165 6.92 3.54 -3.61
C ARG A 165 8.17 2.92 -4.25
N LYS A 166 8.48 3.32 -5.49
CA LYS A 166 9.65 2.86 -6.26
C LYS A 166 10.95 3.61 -5.91
N ARG A 167 10.86 4.67 -5.10
CA ARG A 167 12.00 5.43 -4.59
C ARG A 167 12.56 4.79 -3.31
N HIS A 168 13.77 5.17 -2.96
CA HIS A 168 14.45 4.69 -1.75
C HIS A 168 13.84 5.26 -0.45
N VAL A 169 13.25 6.46 -0.53
CA VAL A 169 12.48 7.10 0.55
C VAL A 169 11.11 7.44 -0.03
N PRO A 170 10.11 6.56 0.15
CA PRO A 170 8.76 6.80 -0.33
C PRO A 170 8.04 7.82 0.56
N LEU A 171 7.01 8.43 0.00
CA LEU A 171 6.02 9.24 0.70
C LEU A 171 4.86 8.36 1.15
N HIS A 172 4.06 8.91 2.07
CA HIS A 172 2.85 8.28 2.60
C HIS A 172 1.69 9.26 2.53
N LEU A 173 0.47 8.74 2.42
CA LEU A 173 -0.73 9.51 2.23
C LEU A 173 -1.73 9.25 3.36
N MET A 174 -2.42 10.28 3.81
CA MET A 174 -3.57 10.13 4.69
C MET A 174 -4.72 11.00 4.19
N CYS A 175 -5.85 10.37 3.89
CA CYS A 175 -7.08 11.06 3.50
C CYS A 175 -7.90 11.36 4.76
N LEU A 176 -8.23 12.64 4.96
CA LEU A 176 -8.96 13.19 6.10
C LEU A 176 -10.30 13.77 5.64
N GLY A 177 -11.32 13.61 6.48
CA GLY A 177 -12.69 14.04 6.16
C GLY A 177 -13.74 13.28 6.95
N ALA A 178 -14.93 13.85 7.08
CA ALA A 178 -16.05 13.21 7.78
C ALA A 178 -16.49 11.91 7.07
N SER A 179 -17.24 11.04 7.75
CA SER A 179 -17.81 9.87 7.09
C SER A 179 -18.71 10.29 5.91
N GLY A 180 -18.67 9.53 4.80
CA GLY A 180 -19.45 9.82 3.59
C GLY A 180 -18.87 10.86 2.62
N THR A 181 -17.72 11.46 2.93
CA THR A 181 -17.07 12.52 2.11
C THR A 181 -16.22 11.98 0.95
N GLY A 182 -16.33 10.69 0.61
CA GLY A 182 -15.58 10.12 -0.52
C GLY A 182 -14.09 9.82 -0.28
N LYS A 183 -13.58 9.85 0.96
CA LYS A 183 -12.16 9.53 1.29
C LYS A 183 -11.69 8.21 0.68
N THR A 184 -12.41 7.12 0.99
CA THR A 184 -12.09 5.78 0.52
C THR A 184 -12.24 5.69 -0.99
N TRP A 185 -13.24 6.38 -1.55
CA TRP A 185 -13.44 6.44 -3.00
C TRP A 185 -12.25 7.08 -3.74
N LEU A 186 -11.72 8.20 -3.24
CA LEU A 186 -10.52 8.83 -3.82
C LEU A 186 -9.32 7.86 -3.78
N GLN A 187 -9.10 7.23 -2.62
CA GLN A 187 -8.02 6.26 -2.43
C GLN A 187 -8.15 5.07 -3.39
N GLU A 188 -9.33 4.46 -3.49
CA GLU A 188 -9.65 3.34 -4.39
C GLU A 188 -9.46 3.74 -5.85
N LYS A 189 -10.02 4.86 -6.29
CA LYS A 189 -9.95 5.27 -7.70
C LYS A 189 -8.53 5.58 -8.15
N VAL A 190 -7.73 6.21 -7.28
CA VAL A 190 -6.32 6.46 -7.60
C VAL A 190 -5.50 5.16 -7.51
N SER A 191 -5.87 4.22 -6.62
CA SER A 191 -5.17 2.94 -6.52
C SER A 191 -5.41 2.05 -7.76
N GLU A 192 -6.56 2.17 -8.41
CA GLU A 192 -6.85 1.54 -9.71
C GLU A 192 -5.90 2.01 -10.83
N LEU A 193 -5.12 3.07 -10.63
CA LEU A 193 -4.08 3.53 -11.57
C LEU A 193 -2.71 2.89 -11.33
N MET A 194 -2.58 2.14 -10.23
CA MET A 194 -1.37 1.41 -9.89
C MET A 194 -1.44 -0.02 -10.44
N PRO A 195 -0.30 -0.62 -10.83
CA PRO A 195 -0.25 -2.03 -11.21
C PRO A 195 -0.76 -2.92 -10.06
N GLU A 196 -1.56 -3.94 -10.38
CA GLU A 196 -2.11 -4.88 -9.38
C GLU A 196 -0.99 -5.59 -8.62
N GLU A 197 0.09 -5.93 -9.33
CA GLU A 197 1.28 -6.54 -8.77
C GLU A 197 2.08 -5.61 -7.85
N ASP A 198 1.73 -4.33 -7.75
CA ASP A 198 2.44 -3.34 -6.93
C ASP A 198 1.59 -2.84 -5.74
N LYS A 199 0.37 -3.34 -5.55
CA LYS A 199 -0.52 -2.92 -4.44
C LYS A 199 -0.91 -4.08 -3.53
N LEU A 200 -1.23 -3.75 -2.28
CA LEU A 200 -1.79 -4.64 -1.27
C LEU A 200 -2.93 -3.91 -0.58
N GLU A 201 -4.15 -4.40 -0.77
CA GLU A 201 -5.37 -3.88 -0.16
C GLU A 201 -5.60 -4.60 1.18
N ILE A 202 -5.69 -3.82 2.24
CA ILE A 202 -5.80 -4.30 3.62
C ILE A 202 -7.08 -3.74 4.22
N THR A 203 -8.10 -4.59 4.29
CA THR A 203 -9.34 -4.27 5.03
C THR A 203 -9.14 -4.49 6.53
N THR A 204 -8.53 -5.63 6.93
CA THR A 204 -8.19 -5.94 8.32
C THR A 204 -6.91 -6.76 8.39
N LEU A 205 -6.05 -6.49 9.38
CA LEU A 205 -4.88 -7.31 9.68
C LEU A 205 -4.68 -7.40 11.19
N SER A 206 -4.24 -8.56 11.65
CA SER A 206 -3.69 -8.67 13.00
C SER A 206 -2.34 -7.95 13.05
N SER A 207 -2.01 -7.36 14.22
CA SER A 207 -0.71 -6.71 14.46
C SER A 207 0.50 -7.60 14.14
N ASN A 208 0.34 -8.93 14.24
CA ASN A 208 1.39 -9.89 13.98
C ASN A 208 1.56 -10.27 12.50
N ALA A 209 0.53 -10.09 11.67
CA ALA A 209 0.55 -10.53 10.28
C ALA A 209 1.68 -9.88 9.47
N PHE A 210 1.98 -8.60 9.76
CA PHE A 210 3.07 -7.87 9.11
C PHE A 210 4.44 -8.54 9.21
N TYR A 211 4.70 -9.30 10.28
CA TYR A 211 5.99 -9.96 10.48
C TYR A 211 6.11 -11.30 9.75
N TYR A 212 5.01 -11.84 9.23
CA TYR A 212 4.98 -13.13 8.53
C TYR A 212 5.02 -13.00 7.00
N PHE A 213 4.97 -11.77 6.46
CA PHE A 213 5.27 -11.54 5.06
C PHE A 213 6.70 -11.99 4.72
N GLY A 214 6.92 -12.41 3.49
CA GLY A 214 8.25 -12.69 2.96
C GLY A 214 9.15 -11.47 3.06
N ARG A 215 10.46 -11.70 3.17
CA ARG A 215 11.45 -10.65 3.45
C ARG A 215 11.35 -9.45 2.52
N GLU A 216 11.13 -9.65 1.22
CA GLU A 216 11.00 -8.56 0.23
C GLU A 216 9.58 -8.43 -0.31
N GLU A 217 8.59 -9.10 0.29
CA GLU A 217 7.24 -9.16 -0.26
C GLU A 217 6.54 -7.80 -0.29
N LEU A 218 6.82 -6.96 0.71
CA LEU A 218 6.28 -5.59 0.79
C LEU A 218 7.13 -4.56 0.02
N LYS A 219 8.29 -4.95 -0.52
CA LYS A 219 9.22 -4.02 -1.16
C LYS A 219 8.61 -3.41 -2.41
N HIS A 220 8.62 -2.08 -2.49
CA HIS A 220 8.00 -1.26 -3.53
C HIS A 220 6.48 -1.42 -3.66
N LYS A 221 5.79 -1.93 -2.63
CA LYS A 221 4.33 -2.04 -2.61
C LYS A 221 3.66 -0.77 -2.10
N LEU A 222 2.46 -0.52 -2.62
CA LEU A 222 1.48 0.39 -2.06
C LEU A 222 0.57 -0.38 -1.10
N LEU A 223 0.60 -0.04 0.18
CA LEU A 223 -0.29 -0.58 1.21
C LEU A 223 -1.49 0.36 1.36
N LEU A 224 -2.69 -0.17 1.05
CA LEU A 224 -3.95 0.57 1.12
C LEU A 224 -4.72 0.09 2.35
N ILE A 225 -4.97 1.01 3.28
CA ILE A 225 -5.74 0.75 4.48
C ILE A 225 -7.01 1.60 4.40
N GLU A 226 -8.14 0.96 4.17
CA GLU A 226 -9.43 1.63 3.95
C GLU A 226 -9.91 2.40 5.18
N ASP A 227 -9.73 1.83 6.37
CA ASP A 227 -10.11 2.46 7.64
C ASP A 227 -9.03 2.26 8.70
N LEU A 228 -8.31 3.34 9.02
CA LEU A 228 -7.32 3.33 10.10
C LEU A 228 -7.97 3.25 11.50
N ASP A 229 -9.23 3.69 11.63
CA ASP A 229 -9.95 3.69 12.92
C ASP A 229 -10.23 2.25 13.37
N GLY A 230 -10.44 1.32 12.43
CA GLY A 230 -10.55 -0.13 12.68
C GLY A 230 -9.22 -0.87 12.77
N ALA A 231 -8.10 -0.21 12.44
CA ALA A 231 -6.78 -0.82 12.26
C ALA A 231 -5.74 -0.33 13.27
N GLU A 232 -6.15 0.17 14.43
CA GLU A 232 -5.22 0.75 15.43
C GLU A 232 -4.06 -0.18 15.82
N SER A 233 -4.33 -1.49 15.88
CA SER A 233 -3.33 -2.49 16.25
C SER A 233 -2.15 -2.63 15.27
N VAL A 234 -2.28 -2.15 14.03
CA VAL A 234 -1.23 -2.23 12.99
C VAL A 234 -0.44 -0.93 12.82
N LEU A 235 -0.79 0.14 13.52
CA LEU A 235 -0.12 1.45 13.37
C LEU A 235 1.36 1.41 13.74
N TYR A 236 1.73 0.62 14.76
CA TYR A 236 3.13 0.50 15.18
C TYR A 236 4.01 -0.13 14.09
N PRO A 237 3.70 -1.34 13.56
CA PRO A 237 4.42 -1.90 12.42
C PRO A 237 4.51 -0.95 11.21
N LEU A 238 3.41 -0.25 10.89
CA LEU A 238 3.39 0.71 9.79
C LEU A 238 4.35 1.86 10.03
N ARG A 239 4.36 2.47 11.22
CA ARG A 239 5.27 3.57 11.58
C ARG A 239 6.75 3.17 11.46
N GLU A 240 7.08 1.93 11.85
CA GLU A 240 8.42 1.37 11.71
C GLU A 240 8.79 1.14 10.23
N LEU A 241 7.86 0.63 9.41
CA LEU A 241 8.05 0.52 7.95
C LEU A 241 8.24 1.89 7.29
N GLN A 242 7.46 2.90 7.67
CA GLN A 242 7.58 4.28 7.17
C GLN A 242 8.94 4.89 7.53
N SER A 243 9.37 4.73 8.78
CA SER A 243 10.57 5.43 9.30
C SER A 243 11.87 4.67 9.00
N LYS A 244 11.88 3.34 9.18
CA LYS A 244 13.09 2.50 9.07
C LYS A 244 13.14 1.68 7.79
N ARG A 245 12.03 1.57 7.04
CA ARG A 245 11.89 0.72 5.83
C ARG A 245 12.16 -0.76 6.10
N LYS A 246 12.06 -1.19 7.35
CA LYS A 246 12.15 -2.59 7.77
C LYS A 246 11.50 -2.77 9.12
N ILE A 247 10.93 -3.96 9.32
CA ILE A 247 10.44 -4.43 10.60
C ILE A 247 11.03 -5.80 10.89
N SER A 248 11.26 -6.08 12.16
CA SER A 248 11.79 -7.35 12.61
C SER A 248 11.08 -7.81 13.86
N LYS A 249 10.76 -9.09 13.95
CA LYS A 249 10.24 -9.70 15.16
C LYS A 249 10.92 -11.02 15.43
N THR A 250 11.46 -11.15 16.62
CA THR A 250 12.01 -12.41 17.12
C THR A 250 10.89 -13.22 17.74
N VAL A 251 10.64 -14.41 17.19
CA VAL A 251 9.65 -15.36 17.67
C VAL A 251 10.29 -16.70 17.94
N THR A 252 9.73 -17.44 18.90
CA THR A 252 10.16 -18.81 19.18
C THR A 252 9.27 -19.75 18.38
N LEU A 253 9.86 -20.45 17.41
CA LEU A 253 9.18 -21.46 16.61
C LEU A 253 9.59 -22.84 17.09
N LYS A 254 8.62 -23.74 17.19
CA LYS A 254 8.89 -25.14 17.50
C LYS A 254 9.39 -25.83 16.22
N ASP A 255 10.58 -26.41 16.26
CA ASP A 255 11.09 -27.20 15.15
C ASP A 255 10.33 -28.53 15.01
N ASN A 256 10.55 -29.24 13.90
CA ASN A 256 9.92 -30.55 13.66
C ASN A 256 10.31 -31.61 14.71
N LYS A 257 11.35 -31.36 15.52
CA LYS A 257 11.82 -32.24 16.61
C LYS A 257 11.25 -31.85 17.98
N GLY A 258 10.43 -30.80 18.04
CA GLY A 258 9.81 -30.31 19.25
C GLY A 258 10.66 -29.32 20.07
N ASN A 259 11.86 -28.97 19.60
CA ASN A 259 12.72 -28.00 20.27
C ASN A 259 12.29 -26.58 19.92
N LEU A 260 12.45 -25.67 20.88
CA LEU A 260 12.19 -24.25 20.70
C LEU A 260 13.39 -23.61 20.00
N LYS A 261 13.20 -23.14 18.76
CA LYS A 261 14.18 -22.37 18.00
C LYS A 261 13.75 -20.92 17.91
N THR A 262 14.61 -20.02 18.37
CA THR A 262 14.42 -18.58 18.19
C THR A 262 14.73 -18.20 16.75
N VAL A 263 13.75 -17.61 16.04
CA VAL A 263 13.87 -17.15 14.67
C VAL A 263 13.50 -15.67 14.61
N THR A 264 14.33 -14.86 13.94
CA THR A 264 14.00 -13.45 13.67
C THR A 264 13.37 -13.35 12.29
N LEU A 265 12.09 -13.02 12.26
CA LEU A 265 11.36 -12.67 11.06
C LEU A 265 11.71 -11.24 10.68
N ASN A 266 12.14 -11.03 9.43
CA ASN A 266 12.51 -9.72 8.90
C ASN A 266 11.70 -9.43 7.65
N VAL A 267 11.10 -8.25 7.60
CA VAL A 267 10.36 -7.76 6.43
C VAL A 267 10.93 -6.41 6.05
N GLU A 268 11.26 -6.26 4.77
CA GLU A 268 11.88 -5.08 4.18
C GLU A 268 10.87 -4.32 3.32
N GLY A 269 10.90 -3.00 3.45
CA GLY A 269 10.35 -2.06 2.48
C GLY A 269 11.41 -1.69 1.43
N PRO A 270 11.31 -0.51 0.80
CA PRO A 270 10.38 0.60 1.08
C PRO A 270 8.93 0.30 0.68
N VAL A 271 7.96 0.90 1.39
CA VAL A 271 6.51 0.82 1.11
C VAL A 271 5.93 2.22 0.99
N CYS A 272 4.91 2.41 0.14
CA CYS A 272 4.01 3.57 0.27
C CYS A 272 2.81 3.13 1.11
N VAL A 273 2.39 3.94 2.08
CA VAL A 273 1.23 3.64 2.93
C VAL A 273 0.20 4.71 2.66
N SER A 274 -1.03 4.30 2.37
CA SER A 274 -2.18 5.18 2.25
C SER A 274 -3.24 4.73 3.22
N GLY A 275 -3.77 5.66 4.02
CA GLY A 275 -4.86 5.37 4.95
C GLY A 275 -5.93 6.44 4.93
N CYS A 276 -7.17 6.06 5.22
CA CYS A 276 -8.24 7.02 5.49
C CYS A 276 -8.56 7.04 6.98
N THR A 277 -8.88 8.23 7.53
CA THR A 277 -9.37 8.36 8.91
C THR A 277 -10.31 9.55 9.05
N THR A 278 -11.15 9.50 10.08
CA THR A 278 -12.00 10.62 10.50
C THR A 278 -11.37 11.46 11.63
N ARG A 279 -10.23 11.02 12.20
CA ARG A 279 -9.68 11.54 13.47
C ARG A 279 -8.23 12.04 13.34
N GLU A 280 -8.04 13.23 12.79
CA GLU A 280 -6.71 13.83 12.62
C GLU A 280 -5.87 13.86 13.92
N GLN A 281 -6.45 14.30 15.04
CA GLN A 281 -5.74 14.45 16.32
C GLN A 281 -5.30 13.12 16.95
N LEU A 282 -6.04 12.03 16.73
CA LEU A 282 -5.73 10.73 17.32
C LEU A 282 -4.47 10.10 16.68
N TYR A 283 -4.15 10.54 15.45
CA TYR A 283 -3.05 10.01 14.67
C TYR A 283 -1.93 11.02 14.45
N GLU A 284 -1.76 12.04 15.31
CA GLU A 284 -0.77 13.11 15.15
C GLU A 284 0.62 12.57 14.77
N ASP A 285 1.04 11.45 15.36
CA ASP A 285 2.31 10.81 15.04
C ASP A 285 2.40 10.30 13.60
N ASN A 286 1.34 9.66 13.08
CA ASN A 286 1.31 9.13 11.72
C ASN A 286 0.96 10.22 10.69
N ALA A 287 0.00 11.09 11.01
CA ALA A 287 -0.43 12.23 10.19
C ALA A 287 0.74 13.13 9.82
N ASN A 288 1.66 13.34 10.74
CA ASN A 288 2.85 14.13 10.50
C ASN A 288 3.91 13.46 9.61
N ARG A 289 3.83 12.14 9.39
CA ARG A 289 4.68 11.36 8.46
C ARG A 289 4.04 11.20 7.08
N CYS A 290 2.79 11.64 6.93
CA CYS A 290 2.02 11.57 5.71
C CYS A 290 1.79 12.96 5.11
N ILE A 291 1.54 12.97 3.80
CA ILE A 291 0.84 14.07 3.14
C ILE A 291 -0.63 13.93 3.52
N LEU A 292 -1.20 15.02 4.05
CA LEU A 292 -2.60 15.08 4.47
C LEU A 292 -3.43 15.64 3.31
N LEU A 293 -4.35 14.82 2.82
CA LEU A 293 -5.38 15.24 1.87
C LEU A 293 -6.67 15.48 2.62
N TYR A 294 -7.28 16.62 2.36
CA TYR A 294 -8.58 16.97 2.91
C TYR A 294 -9.58 16.94 1.78
N MET A 295 -10.65 16.20 1.96
CA MET A 295 -11.69 16.05 0.94
C MET A 295 -12.41 17.38 0.68
N ASP A 296 -12.73 17.63 -0.59
CA ASP A 296 -13.58 18.73 -1.00
C ASP A 296 -15.05 18.41 -0.67
N ASN A 297 -15.60 19.17 0.27
CA ASN A 297 -17.00 19.08 0.69
C ASN A 297 -17.84 20.22 0.08
N SER A 298 -17.40 20.79 -1.03
CA SER A 298 -18.13 21.84 -1.74
C SER A 298 -19.41 21.30 -2.38
N THR A 299 -20.42 22.17 -2.46
CA THR A 299 -21.70 21.83 -3.12
C THR A 299 -21.54 21.62 -4.62
N GLU A 300 -20.50 22.19 -5.23
CA GLU A 300 -20.14 21.96 -6.62
C GLU A 300 -19.61 20.55 -6.83
N GLN A 301 -18.70 20.10 -5.95
CA GLN A 301 -18.18 18.74 -5.99
C GLN A 301 -19.29 17.68 -5.82
N ASP A 302 -20.18 17.90 -4.86
CA ASP A 302 -21.36 17.05 -4.67
C ASP A 302 -22.22 16.94 -5.94
N ARG A 303 -22.47 18.06 -6.63
CA ARG A 303 -23.23 18.08 -7.89
C ARG A 303 -22.51 17.32 -9.00
N ASN A 304 -21.20 17.51 -9.13
CA ASN A 304 -20.39 16.83 -10.14
C ASN A 304 -20.42 15.31 -9.96
N ILE A 305 -20.28 14.84 -8.71
CA ILE A 305 -20.38 13.41 -8.36
C ILE A 305 -21.77 12.86 -8.71
N MET A 306 -22.83 13.52 -8.27
CA MET A 306 -24.20 13.07 -8.55
C MET A 306 -24.51 13.06 -10.05
N ASP A 307 -24.03 14.05 -10.80
CA ASP A 307 -24.24 14.12 -12.25
C ASP A 307 -23.59 12.93 -12.97
N TYR A 308 -22.36 12.59 -12.57
CA TYR A 308 -21.71 11.42 -13.10
C TYR A 308 -22.40 10.11 -12.73
N GLN A 309 -22.82 9.93 -11.49
CA GLN A 309 -23.57 8.75 -11.07
C GLN A 309 -24.83 8.56 -11.92
N ARG A 310 -25.54 9.66 -12.24
CA ARG A 310 -26.68 9.65 -13.17
C ARG A 310 -26.27 9.29 -14.60
N LYS A 311 -25.18 9.85 -15.12
CA LYS A 311 -24.66 9.51 -16.47
C LYS A 311 -24.25 8.04 -16.57
N LEU A 312 -23.57 7.52 -15.55
CA LEU A 312 -23.15 6.12 -15.47
C LEU A 312 -24.37 5.20 -15.46
N SER A 313 -25.36 5.47 -14.59
CA SER A 313 -26.61 4.69 -14.53
C SER A 313 -27.44 4.80 -15.81
N ALA A 314 -27.34 5.90 -16.55
CA ALA A 314 -28.00 6.09 -17.84
C ALA A 314 -27.24 5.47 -19.03
N GLY A 315 -26.08 4.83 -18.79
CA GLY A 315 -25.26 4.25 -19.86
C GLY A 315 -24.59 5.28 -20.78
N LYS A 316 -24.41 6.52 -20.30
CA LYS A 316 -23.80 7.63 -21.06
C LYS A 316 -22.29 7.77 -20.85
N VAL A 317 -21.66 6.80 -20.19
CA VAL A 317 -20.24 6.78 -19.88
C VAL A 317 -19.62 5.56 -20.57
N ASP A 318 -18.55 5.77 -21.33
CA ASP A 318 -17.80 4.69 -21.95
C ASP A 318 -16.82 4.07 -20.93
N GLN A 319 -17.28 3.02 -20.27
CA GLN A 319 -16.45 2.29 -19.28
C GLN A 319 -15.25 1.57 -19.93
N ALA A 320 -15.33 1.24 -21.22
CA ALA A 320 -14.23 0.59 -21.92
C ALA A 320 -13.09 1.59 -22.16
N GLU A 321 -13.42 2.83 -22.54
CA GLU A 321 -12.46 3.93 -22.64
C GLU A 321 -11.80 4.23 -21.29
N GLU A 322 -12.57 4.36 -20.21
CA GLU A 322 -12.03 4.57 -18.86
C GLU A 322 -11.06 3.45 -18.45
N GLN A 323 -11.41 2.19 -18.73
CA GLN A 323 -10.55 1.04 -18.43
C GLN A 323 -9.27 1.04 -19.29
N GLN A 324 -9.35 1.44 -20.56
CA GLN A 324 -8.19 1.56 -21.43
C GLN A 324 -7.22 2.62 -20.90
N ILE A 325 -7.72 3.77 -20.46
CA ILE A 325 -6.91 4.84 -19.88
C ILE A 325 -6.26 4.39 -18.56
N ARG A 326 -7.01 3.72 -17.67
CA ARG A 326 -6.45 3.10 -16.46
C ARG A 326 -5.30 2.15 -16.80
N ASN A 327 -5.47 1.29 -17.79
CA ASN A 327 -4.43 0.36 -18.22
C ASN A 327 -3.19 1.08 -18.78
N GLN A 328 -3.38 2.16 -19.56
CA GLN A 328 -2.29 2.99 -20.05
C GLN A 328 -1.49 3.60 -18.90
N ILE A 329 -2.16 4.16 -17.87
CA ILE A 329 -1.50 4.73 -16.69
C ILE A 329 -0.78 3.65 -15.87
N LYS A 330 -1.35 2.45 -15.71
CA LYS A 330 -0.65 1.31 -15.09
C LYS A 330 0.63 0.95 -15.85
N ASN A 331 0.58 0.98 -17.18
CA ASN A 331 1.75 0.70 -18.02
C ASN A 331 2.83 1.79 -17.88
N VAL A 332 2.44 3.06 -17.77
CA VAL A 332 3.35 4.16 -17.41
C VAL A 332 4.04 3.89 -16.07
N GLN A 333 3.28 3.48 -15.04
CA GLN A 333 3.83 3.12 -13.73
C GLN A 333 4.86 1.98 -13.81
N ARG A 334 4.60 0.94 -14.62
CA ARG A 334 5.52 -0.21 -14.79
C ARG A 334 6.89 0.20 -15.35
N LEU A 335 6.92 1.20 -16.24
CA LEU A 335 8.15 1.66 -16.89
C LEU A 335 9.05 2.54 -16.03
N LEU A 336 8.55 3.10 -14.93
CA LEU A 336 9.37 3.89 -14.02
C LEU A 336 10.41 3.00 -13.34
N LYS A 337 11.69 3.39 -13.46
CA LYS A 337 12.82 2.67 -12.89
C LYS A 337 13.28 3.36 -11.60
N PRO A 338 13.76 2.63 -10.59
CA PRO A 338 14.43 3.23 -9.44
C PRO A 338 15.67 4.02 -9.92
N ILE A 339 15.73 5.31 -9.58
CA ILE A 339 16.86 6.20 -9.89
C ILE A 339 17.04 7.22 -8.77
N THR A 340 18.29 7.59 -8.50
CA THR A 340 18.62 8.63 -7.52
C THR A 340 18.23 10.00 -8.07
N VAL A 341 17.58 10.80 -7.23
CA VAL A 341 17.21 12.18 -7.54
C VAL A 341 17.98 13.09 -6.61
N LYS A 342 18.63 14.11 -7.18
CA LYS A 342 19.33 15.15 -6.42
C LYS A 342 18.63 16.49 -6.67
N ASN A 343 18.19 17.18 -5.63
CA ASN A 343 17.57 18.49 -5.75
C ASN A 343 18.63 19.60 -5.52
N PRO A 344 19.16 20.26 -6.58
CA PRO A 344 20.18 21.31 -6.43
C PRO A 344 19.65 22.59 -5.78
N TYR A 345 18.33 22.71 -5.62
CA TYR A 345 17.68 23.86 -5.00
C TYR A 345 17.32 23.62 -3.52
N ALA A 346 17.57 22.42 -2.99
CA ALA A 346 17.15 22.01 -1.66
C ALA A 346 17.65 22.94 -0.54
N THR A 347 18.88 23.46 -0.66
CA THR A 347 19.50 24.34 0.34
C THR A 347 18.92 25.76 0.36
N PHE A 348 18.18 26.13 -0.69
CA PHE A 348 17.54 27.45 -0.80
C PHE A 348 16.07 27.41 -0.41
N LEU A 349 15.51 26.22 -0.18
CA LEU A 349 14.15 26.05 0.34
C LEU A 349 14.13 26.39 1.83
N GLN A 350 13.36 27.40 2.18
CA GLN A 350 13.10 27.78 3.57
C GLN A 350 11.58 27.78 3.80
N LEU A 351 11.13 27.09 4.84
CA LEU A 351 9.76 27.24 5.31
C LEU A 351 9.69 28.42 6.28
N PRO A 352 8.58 29.16 6.29
CA PRO A 352 8.37 30.21 7.28
C PRO A 352 8.08 29.66 8.67
N GLU A 353 8.24 30.56 9.63
CA GLU A 353 8.06 30.30 11.05
C GLU A 353 6.61 29.93 11.42
N ALA A 354 5.62 30.41 10.65
CA ALA A 354 4.19 30.15 10.89
C ALA A 354 3.77 28.69 10.65
N VAL A 355 4.56 27.91 9.89
CA VAL A 355 4.22 26.51 9.57
C VAL A 355 4.39 25.64 10.82
N PHE A 356 3.33 24.95 11.25
CA PHE A 356 3.45 23.99 12.35
C PHE A 356 4.37 22.82 11.98
N LYS A 357 5.21 22.42 12.94
CA LYS A 357 6.17 21.30 12.80
C LYS A 357 7.08 21.43 11.55
N PRO A 358 7.83 22.54 11.38
CA PRO A 358 8.51 22.89 10.13
C PRO A 358 9.49 21.82 9.64
N ARG A 359 10.15 21.09 10.54
CA ARG A 359 11.10 20.01 10.16
C ARG A 359 10.45 18.89 9.36
N ARG A 360 9.22 18.48 9.73
CA ARG A 360 8.52 17.39 9.03
C ARG A 360 7.92 17.89 7.71
N THR A 361 7.37 19.11 7.71
CA THR A 361 6.85 19.74 6.49
C THR A 361 7.96 19.93 5.45
N MET A 362 9.16 20.35 5.87
CA MET A 362 10.30 20.51 4.96
C MET A 362 10.68 19.20 4.30
N LEU A 363 10.79 18.12 5.09
CA LEU A 363 11.10 16.79 4.56
C LEU A 363 10.05 16.34 3.54
N LEU A 364 8.76 16.54 3.82
CA LEU A 364 7.67 16.19 2.90
C LEU A 364 7.79 16.97 1.58
N LEU A 365 8.04 18.27 1.64
CA LEU A 365 8.20 19.13 0.47
C LEU A 365 9.38 18.70 -0.41
N LEU A 366 10.54 18.41 0.21
CA LEU A 366 11.73 17.92 -0.50
C LEU A 366 11.43 16.59 -1.19
N LEU A 367 10.89 15.62 -0.44
CA LEU A 367 10.56 14.30 -0.98
C LEU A 367 9.49 14.38 -2.08
N PHE A 368 8.53 15.29 -1.98
CA PHE A 368 7.50 15.48 -3.01
C PHE A 368 8.09 16.10 -4.29
N THR A 369 8.92 17.14 -4.16
CA THR A 369 9.66 17.74 -5.29
C THR A 369 10.51 16.70 -6.03
N GLU A 370 11.26 15.90 -5.27
CA GLU A 370 12.07 14.83 -5.85
C GLU A 370 11.21 13.73 -6.48
N THR A 371 9.99 13.49 -5.98
CA THR A 371 9.04 12.54 -6.56
C THR A 371 8.48 13.05 -7.90
N ILE A 372 8.20 14.35 -8.01
CA ILE A 372 7.84 14.98 -9.29
C ILE A 372 9.00 14.83 -10.27
N THR A 373 10.23 15.10 -9.84
CA THR A 373 11.43 14.91 -10.68
C THR A 373 11.59 13.45 -11.11
N TYR A 374 11.39 12.50 -10.20
CA TYR A 374 11.41 11.06 -10.46
C TYR A 374 10.36 10.63 -11.49
N TYR A 375 9.18 11.23 -11.46
CA TYR A 375 8.14 10.97 -12.45
C TYR A 375 8.55 11.46 -13.84
N HIS A 376 9.25 12.60 -13.91
CA HIS A 376 9.84 13.14 -15.14
C HIS A 376 11.14 12.44 -15.57
N GLN A 377 11.53 11.29 -15.02
CA GLN A 377 12.85 10.66 -15.30
C GLN A 377 13.16 10.46 -16.80
N TYR A 378 12.16 10.30 -17.65
CA TYR A 378 12.33 10.16 -19.11
C TYR A 378 12.52 11.49 -19.87
N GLN A 379 12.37 12.62 -19.18
CA GLN A 379 12.54 13.99 -19.68
C GLN A 379 13.76 14.69 -19.06
N ARG A 380 14.47 14.02 -18.14
CA ARG A 380 15.63 14.56 -17.44
C ARG A 380 16.91 13.97 -18.02
N ILE A 381 17.98 14.75 -17.99
CA ILE A 381 19.31 14.31 -18.42
C ILE A 381 19.86 13.39 -17.34
N LEU A 382 20.25 12.18 -17.73
CA LEU A 382 20.94 11.23 -16.86
C LEU A 382 22.38 11.71 -16.64
N LYS A 383 22.74 11.97 -15.39
CA LYS A 383 24.10 12.33 -14.99
C LYS A 383 24.76 11.17 -14.27
N THR A 384 26.08 11.14 -14.30
CA THR A 384 26.89 10.16 -13.57
C THR A 384 27.85 10.92 -12.68
N ASP A 385 27.86 10.57 -11.41
CA ASP A 385 28.81 11.09 -10.43
C ASP A 385 30.20 10.55 -10.75
N THR A 386 31.19 11.43 -10.92
CA THR A 386 32.54 11.04 -11.35
C THR A 386 33.26 10.20 -10.30
N ASP A 387 32.89 10.35 -9.03
CA ASP A 387 33.63 9.76 -7.92
C ASP A 387 33.00 8.44 -7.46
N THR A 388 31.67 8.33 -7.51
CA THR A 388 30.95 7.08 -7.13
C THR A 388 30.51 6.23 -8.32
N GLY A 389 30.42 6.80 -9.52
CA GLY A 389 29.79 6.16 -10.68
C GLY A 389 28.25 6.05 -10.56
N GLU A 390 27.64 6.66 -9.55
CA GLU A 390 26.18 6.62 -9.35
C GLU A 390 25.45 7.44 -10.42
N GLN A 391 24.41 6.84 -11.01
CA GLN A 391 23.53 7.53 -11.95
C GLN A 391 22.41 8.28 -11.23
N TYR A 392 22.22 9.55 -11.57
CA TYR A 392 21.20 10.39 -10.97
C TYR A 392 20.58 11.36 -11.98
N ILE A 393 19.40 11.87 -11.62
CA ILE A 393 18.73 12.98 -12.29
C ILE A 393 18.58 14.15 -11.32
N GLU A 394 18.47 15.36 -11.86
CA GLU A 394 18.33 16.58 -11.07
C GLU A 394 16.93 17.18 -11.16
N SER A 395 16.48 17.75 -10.04
CA SER A 395 15.27 18.57 -10.00
C SER A 395 15.46 19.87 -10.79
N THR A 396 14.39 20.30 -11.43
CA THR A 396 14.28 21.60 -12.12
C THR A 396 13.51 22.59 -11.25
N ILE A 397 13.55 23.88 -11.60
CA ILE A 397 12.76 24.92 -10.91
C ILE A 397 11.26 24.63 -11.09
N GLU A 398 10.86 24.17 -12.27
CA GLU A 398 9.48 23.77 -12.56
C GLU A 398 9.01 22.63 -11.65
N ASP A 399 9.88 21.68 -11.29
CA ASP A 399 9.54 20.60 -10.34
C ASP A 399 9.23 21.18 -8.94
N VAL A 400 9.98 22.20 -8.51
CA VAL A 400 9.78 22.91 -7.24
C VAL A 400 8.48 23.70 -7.27
N GLU A 401 8.24 24.46 -8.33
CA GLU A 401 6.99 25.23 -8.53
C GLU A 401 5.77 24.31 -8.47
N ASN A 402 5.79 23.21 -9.23
CA ASN A 402 4.70 22.23 -9.21
C ASN A 402 4.50 21.60 -7.83
N ALA A 403 5.57 21.36 -7.06
CA ALA A 403 5.46 20.85 -5.70
C ALA A 403 4.71 21.82 -4.77
N PHE A 404 5.08 23.11 -4.82
CA PHE A 404 4.39 24.13 -4.02
C PHE A 404 2.94 24.33 -4.46
N THR A 405 2.67 24.41 -5.76
CA THR A 405 1.29 24.57 -6.26
C THR A 405 0.40 23.40 -5.86
N LEU A 406 0.90 22.16 -5.96
CA LEU A 406 0.12 20.99 -5.55
C LEU A 406 -0.07 20.92 -4.03
N LEU A 407 0.95 21.27 -3.24
CA LEU A 407 0.90 21.16 -1.78
C LEU A 407 0.41 22.44 -1.08
N GLU A 408 0.05 23.50 -1.81
CA GLU A 408 -0.35 24.80 -1.25
C GLU A 408 -1.43 24.64 -0.18
N ASN A 409 -2.52 23.95 -0.50
CA ASN A 409 -3.61 23.69 0.44
C ASN A 409 -3.17 22.84 1.64
N THR A 410 -2.28 21.86 1.44
CA THR A 410 -1.75 21.03 2.53
C THR A 410 -0.84 21.85 3.46
N ILE A 411 -0.02 22.74 2.92
CA ILE A 411 0.87 23.62 3.70
C ILE A 411 0.05 24.68 4.45
N LEU A 412 -0.94 25.28 3.77
CA LEU A 412 -1.86 26.25 4.33
C LEU A 412 -2.58 25.68 5.55
N LYS A 413 -3.17 24.48 5.41
CA LYS A 413 -3.86 23.79 6.52
C LYS A 413 -2.93 23.40 7.66
N LYS A 414 -1.67 23.08 7.36
CA LYS A 414 -0.64 22.86 8.39
C LYS A 414 -0.13 24.15 9.06
N SER A 415 -0.59 25.32 8.61
CA SER A 415 -0.33 26.61 9.24
C SER A 415 -1.57 27.15 9.96
N ASP A 416 -2.70 26.47 9.82
CA ASP A 416 -3.97 26.82 10.45
C ASP A 416 -4.07 26.19 11.84
N GLU A 417 -4.45 27.00 12.83
CA GLU A 417 -4.67 26.56 14.21
C GLU A 417 -5.99 25.82 14.39
N LEU A 418 -6.95 26.02 13.48
CA LEU A 418 -8.25 25.38 13.50
C LEU A 418 -8.21 24.09 12.70
N ASN A 419 -8.81 23.03 13.25
CA ASN A 419 -9.10 21.84 12.45
C ASN A 419 -10.10 22.15 11.33
N ASP A 420 -10.08 21.33 10.28
CA ASP A 420 -10.86 21.56 9.05
C ASP A 420 -12.37 21.73 9.30
N ALA A 421 -12.94 20.96 10.24
CA ALA A 421 -14.35 21.05 10.59
C ALA A 421 -14.72 22.37 11.30
N CYS A 422 -13.85 22.83 12.21
CA CYS A 422 -14.03 24.10 12.92
C CYS A 422 -13.82 25.29 11.98
N ARG A 423 -12.80 25.23 11.11
CA ARG A 423 -12.56 26.20 10.04
C ARG A 423 -13.78 26.32 9.11
N GLY A 424 -14.28 25.19 8.59
CA GLY A 424 -15.46 25.19 7.72
C GLY A 424 -16.72 25.72 8.40
N PHE A 425 -16.91 25.47 9.70
CA PHE A 425 -17.99 26.09 10.48
C PHE A 425 -17.81 27.60 10.60
N PHE A 426 -16.60 28.07 10.87
CA PHE A 426 -16.32 29.49 11.06
C PHE A 426 -16.53 30.31 9.78
N GLU A 427 -16.12 29.79 8.62
CA GLU A 427 -16.36 30.46 7.34
C GLU A 427 -17.85 30.49 6.97
N LYS A 428 -18.60 29.41 7.24
CA LYS A 428 -20.07 29.41 7.07
C LYS A 428 -20.74 30.42 8.00
N LEU A 429 -20.27 30.53 9.24
CA LEU A 429 -20.74 31.51 10.20
C LEU A 429 -20.50 32.94 9.71
N LYS A 430 -19.29 33.26 9.24
CA LYS A 430 -18.99 34.58 8.65
C LYS A 430 -19.89 34.90 7.45
N ALA A 431 -20.07 33.95 6.54
CA ALA A 431 -20.93 34.14 5.37
C ALA A 431 -22.38 34.45 5.77
N TYR A 432 -22.93 33.69 6.73
CA TYR A 432 -24.27 33.92 7.26
C TYR A 432 -24.40 35.31 7.92
N LEU A 433 -23.41 35.72 8.71
CA LEU A 433 -23.44 37.04 9.37
C LEU A 433 -23.31 38.19 8.38
N LYS A 434 -22.50 38.04 7.32
CA LYS A 434 -22.44 39.00 6.21
C LYS A 434 -23.78 39.13 5.49
N GLU A 435 -24.48 38.01 5.27
CA GLU A 435 -25.81 38.01 4.63
C GLU A 435 -26.88 38.69 5.49
N GLN A 436 -26.79 38.54 6.83
CA GLN A 436 -27.72 39.16 7.77
C GLN A 436 -27.35 40.61 8.14
N ASP A 437 -26.21 41.13 7.66
CA ASP A 437 -25.65 42.43 8.03
C ASP A 437 -25.51 42.62 9.56
N THR A 438 -25.07 41.56 10.25
CA THR A 438 -24.84 41.58 11.71
C THR A 438 -23.44 41.11 12.08
N GLU A 439 -22.90 41.62 13.17
CA GLU A 439 -21.58 41.20 13.68
C GLU A 439 -21.68 40.27 14.91
N ALA A 440 -22.87 40.15 15.48
CA ALA A 440 -23.13 39.41 16.70
C ALA A 440 -24.22 38.34 16.47
N PHE A 441 -24.13 37.24 17.22
CA PHE A 441 -25.05 36.12 17.07
C PHE A 441 -25.30 35.37 18.37
N TYR A 442 -26.47 34.74 18.46
CA TYR A 442 -26.77 33.78 19.52
C TYR A 442 -26.53 32.35 19.06
N ALA A 443 -25.94 31.53 19.93
CA ALA A 443 -25.69 30.11 19.63
C ALA A 443 -26.97 29.34 19.22
N LYS A 444 -28.13 29.69 19.78
CA LYS A 444 -29.41 29.01 19.48
C LYS A 444 -29.88 29.22 18.04
N GLU A 445 -29.63 30.42 17.49
CA GLU A 445 -30.01 30.79 16.13
C GLU A 445 -29.12 30.03 15.13
N VAL A 446 -27.81 30.15 15.30
CA VAL A 446 -26.80 29.48 14.47
C VAL A 446 -27.01 27.97 14.44
N ARG A 447 -27.34 27.35 15.59
CA ARG A 447 -27.65 25.91 15.65
C ARG A 447 -28.80 25.52 14.72
N SER A 448 -29.86 26.33 14.71
CA SER A 448 -31.08 26.04 13.99
C SER A 448 -30.90 26.22 12.49
N VAL A 449 -30.20 27.29 12.09
CA VAL A 449 -29.87 27.57 10.68
C VAL A 449 -28.95 26.50 10.10
N PHE A 450 -27.86 26.17 10.80
CA PHE A 450 -26.86 25.20 10.32
C PHE A 450 -27.20 23.75 10.63
N ARG A 451 -28.34 23.48 11.29
CA ARG A 451 -28.82 22.14 11.66
C ARG A 451 -27.76 21.31 12.40
N LEU A 452 -27.01 21.95 13.30
CA LEU A 452 -25.93 21.31 14.06
C LEU A 452 -26.45 20.66 15.35
N SER A 453 -25.82 19.57 15.77
CA SER A 453 -26.09 19.01 17.10
C SER A 453 -25.59 19.97 18.20
N PRO A 454 -26.25 20.03 19.37
CA PRO A 454 -25.84 20.91 20.47
C PRO A 454 -24.38 20.69 20.90
N SER A 455 -23.92 19.43 20.91
CA SER A 455 -22.55 19.07 21.27
C SER A 455 -21.52 19.59 20.27
N SER A 456 -21.80 19.49 18.96
CA SER A 456 -20.88 19.95 17.91
C SER A 456 -20.73 21.47 17.94
N LEU A 457 -21.86 22.20 18.06
CA LEU A 457 -21.82 23.65 18.16
C LEU A 457 -21.06 24.11 19.40
N LYS A 458 -21.33 23.49 20.57
CA LYS A 458 -20.61 23.81 21.80
C LYS A 458 -19.11 23.62 21.64
N ARG A 459 -18.69 22.53 20.99
CA ARG A 459 -17.26 22.26 20.72
C ARG A 459 -16.64 23.33 19.83
N TYR A 460 -17.28 23.68 18.72
CA TYR A 460 -16.75 24.70 17.80
C TYR A 460 -16.67 26.09 18.45
N LEU A 461 -17.73 26.52 19.15
CA LEU A 461 -17.71 27.81 19.84
C LEU A 461 -16.62 27.87 20.92
N PHE A 462 -16.46 26.80 21.69
CA PHE A 462 -15.38 26.71 22.70
C PHE A 462 -13.99 26.79 22.06
N GLU A 463 -13.77 26.10 20.94
CA GLU A 463 -12.50 26.12 20.23
C GLU A 463 -12.19 27.51 19.65
N LEU A 464 -13.17 28.14 18.99
CA LEU A 464 -13.04 29.49 18.43
C LEU A 464 -12.81 30.55 19.50
N GLU A 465 -13.51 30.46 20.64
CA GLU A 465 -13.32 31.38 21.76
C GLU A 465 -11.93 31.21 22.37
N ARG A 466 -11.51 29.96 22.61
CA ARG A 466 -10.20 29.64 23.19
C ARG A 466 -9.04 30.15 22.33
N MET A 467 -9.19 30.09 21.01
CA MET A 467 -8.18 30.59 20.05
C MET A 467 -8.38 32.07 19.69
N GLY A 468 -9.35 32.76 20.30
CA GLY A 468 -9.53 34.20 20.16
C GLY A 468 -10.24 34.68 18.87
N TYR A 469 -10.77 33.76 18.05
CA TYR A 469 -11.52 34.09 16.82
C TYR A 469 -12.88 34.72 17.12
N ILE A 470 -13.50 34.36 18.24
CA ILE A 470 -14.75 34.94 18.72
C ILE A 470 -14.63 35.38 20.18
N LYS A 471 -15.49 36.30 20.60
CA LYS A 471 -15.62 36.74 22.01
C LYS A 471 -17.07 36.74 22.45
N ILE A 472 -17.31 36.48 23.73
CA ILE A 472 -18.62 36.68 24.36
C ILE A 472 -18.79 38.17 24.66
N VAL A 473 -19.85 38.78 24.14
CA VAL A 473 -20.14 40.21 24.34
C VAL A 473 -21.15 40.41 25.47
N ARG A 474 -22.20 39.58 25.50
CA ARG A 474 -23.28 39.65 26.50
C ARG A 474 -23.85 38.27 26.78
N GLY A 475 -24.56 38.12 27.89
CA GLY A 475 -25.33 36.92 28.22
C GLY A 475 -24.90 36.24 29.50
N ASN A 476 -25.64 35.20 29.88
CA ASN A 476 -25.32 34.37 31.04
C ASN A 476 -25.74 32.91 30.77
N ARG A 477 -25.36 31.99 31.67
CA ARG A 477 -25.64 30.56 31.54
C ARG A 477 -27.14 30.21 31.43
N TYR A 478 -28.04 31.10 31.88
CA TYR A 478 -29.49 30.90 31.90
C TYR A 478 -30.21 31.49 30.67
N LYS A 479 -29.72 32.62 30.13
CA LYS A 479 -30.32 33.34 28.99
C LYS A 479 -29.63 33.03 27.66
N GLY A 480 -28.46 32.40 27.70
CA GLY A 480 -27.60 32.18 26.53
C GLY A 480 -26.56 33.29 26.35
N PHE A 481 -25.51 32.98 25.60
CA PHE A 481 -24.42 33.89 25.28
C PHE A 481 -24.58 34.47 23.87
N GLU A 482 -24.27 35.75 23.75
CA GLU A 482 -24.12 36.50 22.50
C GLU A 482 -22.62 36.59 22.16
N TYR A 483 -22.27 36.12 20.98
CA TYR A 483 -20.89 36.04 20.49
C TYR A 483 -20.67 37.08 19.40
N LYS A 484 -19.44 37.58 19.27
CA LYS A 484 -19.00 38.46 18.18
C LYS A 484 -17.70 37.93 17.57
N ILE A 485 -17.55 38.06 16.25
CA ILE A 485 -16.31 37.74 15.53
C ILE A 485 -15.25 38.81 15.81
N ASN A 486 -14.04 38.39 16.16
CA ASN A 486 -12.91 39.29 16.38
C ASN A 486 -12.13 39.55 15.08
N ASN A 487 -11.83 38.50 14.32
CA ASN A 487 -11.07 38.60 13.08
C ASN A 487 -11.89 38.03 11.92
N TRP A 488 -12.23 38.88 10.95
CA TRP A 488 -13.03 38.51 9.78
C TRP A 488 -12.18 37.99 8.62
N ASN A 489 -10.95 38.51 8.49
CA ASN A 489 -10.08 38.30 7.33
C ASN A 489 -8.91 37.37 7.66
N ASP A 490 -9.00 36.56 8.71
CA ASP A 490 -7.92 35.67 9.15
C ASP A 490 -7.55 34.63 8.09
N LEU A 491 -8.54 34.03 7.40
CA LEU A 491 -8.28 33.07 6.33
C LEU A 491 -7.64 33.74 5.11
N GLU A 492 -8.14 34.92 4.70
CA GLU A 492 -7.56 35.69 3.59
C GLU A 492 -6.12 36.13 3.93
N SER A 493 -5.86 36.56 5.17
CA SER A 493 -4.52 36.88 5.63
C SER A 493 -3.60 35.65 5.55
N LEU A 494 -4.05 34.50 6.06
CA LEU A 494 -3.30 33.25 6.04
C LEU A 494 -3.00 32.79 4.60
N GLN A 495 -3.97 32.93 3.68
CA GLN A 495 -3.79 32.64 2.26
C GLN A 495 -2.80 33.59 1.59
N ASN A 496 -2.94 34.90 1.80
CA ASN A 496 -2.01 35.88 1.25
C ASN A 496 -0.59 35.68 1.78
N ASP A 497 -0.43 35.39 3.08
CA ASP A 497 0.85 35.10 3.70
C ASP A 497 1.48 33.84 3.09
N SER A 498 0.69 32.78 2.88
CA SER A 498 1.10 31.54 2.18
C SER A 498 1.53 31.80 0.73
N GLN A 499 0.75 32.58 -0.02
CA GLN A 499 1.07 32.88 -1.43
C GLN A 499 2.31 33.76 -1.57
N ASN A 500 2.41 34.81 -0.76
CA ASN A 500 3.58 35.69 -0.74
C ASN A 500 4.85 34.93 -0.35
N MET A 501 4.74 34.02 0.61
CA MET A 501 5.82 33.10 1.00
C MET A 501 6.27 32.23 -0.17
N VAL A 502 5.34 31.50 -0.82
CA VAL A 502 5.67 30.62 -1.95
C VAL A 502 6.34 31.43 -3.05
N LYS A 503 5.78 32.60 -3.37
CA LYS A 503 6.34 33.52 -4.37
C LYS A 503 7.77 33.94 -4.01
N THR A 504 8.01 34.35 -2.77
CA THR A 504 9.34 34.77 -2.28
C THR A 504 10.36 33.63 -2.37
N ILE A 505 9.98 32.42 -1.97
CA ILE A 505 10.85 31.23 -2.07
C ILE A 505 11.20 30.95 -3.53
N LEU A 506 10.21 31.01 -4.43
CA LEU A 506 10.43 30.77 -5.85
C LEU A 506 11.28 31.85 -6.51
N GLU A 507 11.07 33.13 -6.16
CA GLU A 507 11.91 34.25 -6.61
C GLU A 507 13.37 34.09 -6.13
N ASN A 508 13.57 33.69 -4.88
CA ASN A 508 14.90 33.39 -4.34
C ASN A 508 15.56 32.21 -5.06
N ILE A 509 14.81 31.16 -5.38
CA ILE A 509 15.35 30.01 -6.12
C ILE A 509 15.73 30.40 -7.56
N LYS A 510 14.95 31.29 -8.19
CA LYS A 510 15.24 31.81 -9.53
C LYS A 510 16.47 32.73 -9.57
N SER A 511 16.75 33.45 -8.49
CA SER A 511 17.88 34.39 -8.41
C SER A 511 19.22 33.74 -8.06
N VAL A 512 19.22 32.50 -7.59
CA VAL A 512 20.42 31.82 -7.08
C VAL A 512 21.08 30.91 -8.11
N ALA A 513 22.42 30.95 -8.17
CA ALA A 513 23.21 30.00 -8.94
C ALA A 513 23.19 28.62 -8.28
N ARG A 514 22.98 27.56 -9.09
CA ARG A 514 22.85 26.16 -8.63
C ARG A 514 23.92 25.78 -7.60
N SER A 515 23.52 25.14 -6.50
CA SER A 515 24.48 24.57 -5.56
C SER A 515 25.22 23.40 -6.22
N SER A 516 26.54 23.31 -6.01
CA SER A 516 27.33 22.19 -6.49
C SER A 516 26.96 20.92 -5.74
N VAL A 517 26.61 19.86 -6.47
CA VAL A 517 26.36 18.55 -5.88
C VAL A 517 27.67 18.03 -5.28
N VAL A 518 27.66 17.72 -3.98
CA VAL A 518 28.81 17.09 -3.31
C VAL A 518 28.94 15.65 -3.79
N ALA A 519 30.16 15.28 -4.20
CA ALA A 519 30.51 13.91 -4.51
C ALA A 519 30.63 13.08 -3.22
N GLN A 520 30.03 11.88 -3.19
CA GLN A 520 30.18 10.99 -2.04
C GLN A 520 31.50 10.21 -2.17
N SER A 521 32.24 10.03 -1.08
CA SER A 521 33.39 9.12 -1.06
C SER A 521 32.94 7.68 -1.31
N ALA A 522 33.78 6.85 -1.93
CA ALA A 522 33.50 5.45 -2.26
C ALA A 522 33.06 4.54 -1.09
N ASN A 523 33.23 4.98 0.17
CA ASN A 523 32.80 4.28 1.40
C ASN A 523 31.56 4.91 2.09
N GLY A 524 30.81 5.77 1.40
CA GLY A 524 29.57 6.37 1.91
C GLY A 524 28.41 5.38 2.08
N LEU A 525 27.47 5.71 2.98
CA LEU A 525 26.33 4.86 3.41
C LEU A 525 25.35 4.40 2.30
N HIS A 526 25.51 4.86 1.06
CA HIS A 526 24.80 4.34 -0.11
C HIS A 526 25.68 3.34 -0.86
N ASN A 527 25.84 2.14 -0.28
CA ASN A 527 26.49 1.03 -0.99
C ASN A 527 25.69 0.70 -2.26
N GLY A 528 26.28 1.04 -3.41
CA GLY A 528 25.84 0.54 -4.71
C GLY A 528 25.76 -0.99 -4.71
N GLN A 529 24.73 -1.53 -5.36
CA GLN A 529 24.68 -2.95 -5.70
C GLN A 529 25.95 -3.30 -6.50
N LYS A 530 26.89 -4.01 -5.88
CA LYS A 530 28.01 -4.65 -6.60
C LYS A 530 27.41 -5.65 -7.58
N THR A 531 27.39 -5.31 -8.86
CA THR A 531 27.18 -6.30 -9.93
C THR A 531 28.45 -7.14 -10.03
N SER A 532 28.37 -8.39 -9.59
CA SER A 532 29.42 -9.38 -9.79
C SER A 532 29.53 -9.70 -11.28
N LYS A 533 30.54 -9.13 -11.96
CA LYS A 533 30.96 -9.63 -13.28
C LYS A 533 31.78 -10.89 -13.06
N LYS A 534 31.16 -12.07 -13.26
CA LYS A 534 31.92 -13.29 -13.55
C LYS A 534 32.68 -13.06 -14.85
N VAL A 535 34.00 -13.00 -14.77
CA VAL A 535 34.89 -13.00 -15.93
C VAL A 535 34.83 -14.40 -16.54
N VAL A 536 34.36 -14.48 -17.79
CA VAL A 536 34.51 -15.65 -18.64
C VAL A 536 35.99 -15.69 -19.05
N VAL A 537 36.75 -16.64 -18.50
CA VAL A 537 38.09 -16.95 -19.00
C VAL A 537 37.89 -17.78 -20.26
N ALA A 538 38.02 -17.12 -21.41
CA ALA A 538 38.18 -17.80 -22.68
C ALA A 538 39.57 -18.42 -22.73
N GLN A 539 39.63 -19.73 -22.93
CA GLN A 539 40.81 -20.43 -23.39
C GLN A 539 41.11 -20.00 -24.82
N GLU A 540 42.36 -19.62 -25.10
CA GLU A 540 42.94 -19.80 -26.43
C GLU A 540 44.47 -19.92 -26.34
N LYS A 541 44.92 -21.11 -26.79
CA LYS A 541 46.27 -21.61 -27.12
C LYS A 541 47.26 -21.92 -26.00
#